data_AF-A0A8B9EX78-F1
#
_entry.id   AF-A0A8B9EX78-F1
#
_cell.length_a   1.000
_cell.length_b   1.000
_cell.length_c   1.000
_cell.angle_alpha   90.00
_cell.angle_beta   90.00
_cell.angle_gamma   90.00
#
_symmetry.space_group_name_H-M   'P 1'
#
loop_
_entity.id
_entity.type
_entity.pdbx_description
1 polymer ?
#
loop_
_entity_poly.entity_id
_entity_poly.type
_entity_poly.pdbx_seq_one_letter_code
_entity_poly.pdbx_strand_id
1 'polypeptide(L)'
;MAAALSAAALLLGCCGAALASGVQDQAEQFFRSGHTNNWAVLVCTSRFWFNYRHVANTLSVYRSVKRLGIPDSHIVLMLADDMACNPRNPKPATVFSHKNMELNVYGDDVEVDYRSYEVTVENFLRVLTGRIPPSTPRSKRLLSDDRSNILIYMTGHGGNGFLKFQDSEEITNVELADAFEQMWQKRRYNELLFIIDTCQGASMYERFYSPNIMALASSQVGEDSLSHQPDLGIGVHLMDRYTFYVLEFLEEIHPASQTNMNDLFQVCPKSLCVSTPGHRTDLFQRDPQNVLITDFFGSVRKVEITTETISLDRDLAGFENEVCMASQRTPGCQLSEKVMASRLCHGTEATPACAKGLPKDELATEPLKYADQLPVAQIIHQKPKQKDWHPPGGFILGLWALIIMVFFKTYGIKHMKHIF
;
A
#
# COMPACT_ATOMS: atom_id res chain seq x y z
N MET A 1 10.75 67.23 -35.55
CA MET A 1 11.06 65.79 -35.76
C MET A 1 11.58 65.05 -34.53
N ALA A 2 11.61 65.66 -33.33
CA ALA A 2 12.14 64.99 -32.11
C ALA A 2 11.06 64.45 -31.15
N ALA A 3 9.79 64.85 -31.27
CA ALA A 3 8.72 64.44 -30.36
C ALA A 3 8.04 63.09 -30.72
N ALA A 4 8.19 62.63 -31.97
CA ALA A 4 7.55 61.39 -32.44
C ALA A 4 8.34 60.12 -32.10
N LEU A 5 9.64 60.25 -31.78
CA LEU A 5 10.52 59.12 -31.45
C LEU A 5 10.42 58.68 -29.98
N SER A 6 10.04 59.57 -29.05
CA SER A 6 9.85 59.21 -27.64
C SER A 6 8.53 58.48 -27.36
N ALA A 7 7.48 58.72 -28.15
CA ALA A 7 6.19 58.04 -27.98
C ALA A 7 6.24 56.57 -28.44
N ALA A 8 7.02 56.27 -29.49
CA ALA A 8 7.22 54.90 -29.96
C ALA A 8 8.06 54.07 -28.97
N ALA A 9 9.03 54.67 -28.29
CA ALA A 9 9.85 53.98 -27.27
C ALA A 9 9.05 53.63 -26.00
N LEU A 10 8.09 54.48 -25.57
CA LEU A 10 7.20 54.14 -24.45
C LEU A 10 6.16 53.06 -24.80
N LEU A 11 5.66 53.03 -26.04
CA LEU A 11 4.71 52.00 -26.49
C LEU A 11 5.38 50.63 -26.70
N LEU A 12 6.65 50.57 -27.13
CA LEU A 12 7.41 49.32 -27.19
C LEU A 12 7.87 48.83 -25.81
N GLY A 13 8.10 49.72 -24.84
CA GLY A 13 8.42 49.35 -23.45
C GLY A 13 7.25 48.72 -22.69
N CYS A 14 6.03 49.19 -22.94
CA CYS A 14 4.83 48.64 -22.29
C CYS A 14 4.40 47.27 -22.85
N CYS A 15 4.69 46.95 -24.12
CA CYS A 15 4.41 45.63 -24.69
C CYS A 15 5.36 44.53 -24.16
N GLY A 16 6.61 44.87 -23.82
CA GLY A 16 7.55 43.91 -23.23
C GLY A 16 7.20 43.52 -21.78
N ALA A 17 6.67 44.46 -20.99
CA ALA A 17 6.25 44.19 -19.62
C ALA A 17 4.95 43.36 -19.54
N ALA A 18 4.05 43.49 -20.52
CA ALA A 18 2.80 42.74 -20.57
C ALA A 18 2.97 41.26 -21.00
N LEU A 19 4.07 40.93 -21.70
CA LEU A 19 4.40 39.56 -22.09
C LEU A 19 5.09 38.79 -20.96
N ALA A 20 5.98 39.45 -20.21
CA ALA A 20 6.69 38.84 -19.09
C ALA A 20 5.78 38.50 -17.89
N SER A 21 4.69 39.24 -17.67
CA SER A 21 3.70 38.93 -16.63
C SER A 21 2.93 37.64 -16.93
N GLY A 22 2.64 37.35 -18.20
CA GLY A 22 1.85 36.18 -18.59
C GLY A 22 2.53 34.84 -18.27
N VAL A 23 3.86 34.76 -18.39
CA VAL A 23 4.62 33.53 -18.10
C VAL A 23 4.82 33.32 -16.60
N GLN A 24 5.00 34.39 -15.83
CA GLN A 24 5.04 34.31 -14.37
C GLN A 24 3.66 33.89 -13.81
N ASP A 25 2.57 34.44 -14.35
CA ASP A 25 1.19 34.06 -14.00
C ASP A 25 0.88 32.62 -14.41
N GLN A 26 1.35 32.16 -15.58
CA GLN A 26 1.24 30.76 -16.01
C GLN A 26 2.04 29.82 -15.11
N ALA A 27 3.27 30.20 -14.71
CA ALA A 27 4.07 29.42 -13.77
C ALA A 27 3.41 29.36 -12.38
N GLU A 28 2.88 30.48 -11.87
CA GLU A 28 2.12 30.48 -10.63
C GLU A 28 0.85 29.65 -10.74
N GLN A 29 0.13 29.71 -11.87
CA GLN A 29 -1.06 28.89 -12.11
C GLN A 29 -0.72 27.41 -12.25
N PHE A 30 0.44 27.07 -12.83
CA PHE A 30 0.99 25.72 -12.88
C PHE A 30 1.25 25.19 -11.47
N PHE A 31 1.87 25.98 -10.58
CA PHE A 31 2.10 25.60 -9.18
C PHE A 31 0.85 25.70 -8.28
N ARG A 32 -0.15 26.48 -8.65
CA ARG A 32 -1.46 26.56 -7.97
C ARG A 32 -2.43 25.46 -8.42
N SER A 33 -2.20 24.83 -9.56
CA SER A 33 -3.10 23.82 -10.11
C SER A 33 -2.71 22.41 -9.64
N GLY A 34 -3.43 21.89 -8.65
CA GLY A 34 -3.42 20.46 -8.30
C GLY A 34 -2.27 19.98 -7.41
N HIS A 35 -2.36 18.72 -7.05
CA HIS A 35 -1.34 18.01 -6.29
C HIS A 35 -0.07 17.79 -7.12
N THR A 36 1.06 17.62 -6.44
CA THR A 36 2.39 17.57 -7.07
C THR A 36 2.88 16.14 -7.32
N ASN A 37 2.36 15.17 -6.59
CA ASN A 37 2.76 13.77 -6.69
C ASN A 37 1.66 12.86 -6.13
N ASN A 38 1.75 11.59 -6.52
CA ASN A 38 0.89 10.52 -6.02
C ASN A 38 1.71 9.49 -5.25
N TRP A 39 1.12 8.99 -4.17
CA TRP A 39 1.63 7.88 -3.36
C TRP A 39 0.61 6.76 -3.32
N ALA A 40 1.09 5.52 -3.20
CA ALA A 40 0.25 4.36 -2.98
C ALA A 40 0.70 3.58 -1.74
N VAL A 41 -0.25 3.16 -0.92
CA VAL A 41 -0.03 2.22 0.20
C VAL A 41 -0.91 1.01 -0.05
N LEU A 42 -0.29 -0.13 -0.36
CA LEU A 42 -0.97 -1.34 -0.83
C LEU A 42 -0.75 -2.46 0.17
N VAL A 43 -1.84 -2.97 0.78
CA VAL A 43 -1.75 -3.86 1.94
C VAL A 43 -2.57 -5.14 1.72
N CYS A 44 -1.89 -6.28 1.63
CA CYS A 44 -2.49 -7.59 1.83
C CYS A 44 -2.32 -8.01 3.28
N THR A 45 -3.43 -8.12 3.99
CA THR A 45 -3.43 -8.40 5.44
C THR A 45 -3.53 -9.89 5.78
N SER A 46 -3.87 -10.73 4.81
CA SER A 46 -4.15 -12.16 5.02
C SER A 46 -2.97 -13.07 4.76
N ARG A 47 -2.97 -14.23 5.43
CA ARG A 47 -1.97 -15.28 5.29
C ARG A 47 -2.58 -16.61 4.91
N PHE A 48 -1.71 -17.59 4.62
CA PHE A 48 -2.03 -18.96 4.23
C PHE A 48 -2.51 -19.11 2.78
N TRP A 49 -2.26 -20.30 2.23
CA TRP A 49 -2.48 -20.61 0.81
C TRP A 49 -3.93 -20.39 0.34
N PHE A 50 -4.92 -20.66 1.18
CA PHE A 50 -6.32 -20.46 0.81
C PHE A 50 -6.69 -18.97 0.60
N ASN A 51 -5.83 -18.05 1.04
CA ASN A 51 -5.94 -16.61 0.84
C ASN A 51 -5.04 -16.08 -0.28
N TYR A 52 -4.61 -16.95 -1.20
CA TYR A 52 -3.83 -16.59 -2.39
C TYR A 52 -4.33 -15.32 -3.09
N ARG A 53 -5.65 -15.22 -3.27
CA ARG A 53 -6.32 -14.08 -3.91
C ARG A 53 -5.98 -12.72 -3.31
N HIS A 54 -5.81 -12.59 -1.99
CA HIS A 54 -5.51 -11.30 -1.38
C HIS A 54 -4.11 -10.80 -1.78
N VAL A 55 -3.14 -11.71 -1.90
CA VAL A 55 -1.80 -11.37 -2.42
C VAL A 55 -1.87 -11.03 -3.91
N ALA A 56 -2.58 -11.84 -4.70
CA ALA A 56 -2.75 -11.60 -6.13
C ALA A 56 -3.47 -10.27 -6.43
N ASN A 57 -4.50 -9.92 -5.67
CA ASN A 57 -5.20 -8.64 -5.69
C ASN A 57 -4.23 -7.47 -5.50
N THR A 58 -3.50 -7.45 -4.38
CA THR A 58 -2.56 -6.36 -4.04
C THR A 58 -1.46 -6.21 -5.09
N LEU A 59 -0.89 -7.32 -5.57
CA LEU A 59 0.11 -7.32 -6.64
C LEU A 59 -0.45 -6.81 -7.96
N SER A 60 -1.71 -7.10 -8.27
CA SER A 60 -2.35 -6.63 -9.48
C SER A 60 -2.62 -5.12 -9.44
N VAL A 61 -3.07 -4.60 -8.29
CA VAL A 61 -3.21 -3.15 -8.07
C VAL A 61 -1.85 -2.46 -8.14
N TYR A 62 -0.80 -3.05 -7.55
CA TYR A 62 0.57 -2.57 -7.63
C TYR A 62 1.02 -2.43 -9.10
N ARG A 63 0.78 -3.46 -9.92
CA ARG A 63 1.07 -3.40 -11.35
C ARG A 63 0.30 -2.28 -12.06
N SER A 64 -1.00 -2.12 -11.79
CA SER A 64 -1.81 -1.07 -12.41
C SER A 64 -1.28 0.34 -12.07
N VAL A 65 -0.92 0.56 -10.80
CA VAL A 65 -0.32 1.81 -10.31
C VAL A 65 1.03 2.10 -10.98
N LYS A 66 1.92 1.11 -11.08
CA LYS A 66 3.20 1.24 -11.80
C LYS A 66 3.01 1.53 -13.29
N ARG A 67 2.06 0.82 -13.93
CA ARG A 67 1.73 1.01 -15.35
C ARG A 67 1.24 2.42 -15.65
N LEU A 68 0.53 3.04 -14.71
CA LEU A 68 0.06 4.42 -14.79
C LEU A 68 1.12 5.45 -14.35
N GLY A 69 2.31 4.98 -13.96
CA GLY A 69 3.54 5.77 -13.87
C GLY A 69 4.03 6.07 -12.45
N ILE A 70 3.32 5.66 -11.40
CA ILE A 70 3.79 5.88 -10.02
C ILE A 70 5.05 5.01 -9.79
N PRO A 71 6.20 5.61 -9.44
CA PRO A 71 7.44 4.85 -9.25
C PRO A 71 7.45 4.10 -7.92
N ASP A 72 8.26 3.04 -7.80
CA ASP A 72 8.38 2.25 -6.56
C ASP A 72 8.74 3.07 -5.34
N SER A 73 9.55 4.12 -5.51
CA SER A 73 9.88 5.05 -4.42
C SER A 73 8.66 5.75 -3.78
N HIS A 74 7.50 5.70 -4.44
CA HIS A 74 6.22 6.27 -4.02
C HIS A 74 5.16 5.22 -3.69
N ILE A 75 5.52 3.93 -3.71
CA ILE A 75 4.62 2.82 -3.39
C ILE A 75 5.16 2.14 -2.15
N VAL A 76 4.32 2.00 -1.12
CA VAL A 76 4.61 1.16 0.04
C VAL A 76 3.81 -0.13 -0.10
N LEU A 77 4.50 -1.24 -0.34
CA LEU A 77 3.87 -2.55 -0.53
C LEU A 77 4.03 -3.45 0.71
N MET A 78 2.92 -3.88 1.29
CA MET A 78 2.87 -4.78 2.44
C MET A 78 2.17 -6.10 2.08
N LEU A 79 2.91 -7.21 2.11
CA LEU A 79 2.37 -8.55 1.83
C LEU A 79 2.56 -9.46 3.05
N ALA A 80 1.45 -9.81 3.71
CA ALA A 80 1.46 -10.64 4.91
C ALA A 80 1.93 -12.09 4.66
N ASP A 81 1.96 -12.56 3.41
CA ASP A 81 2.47 -13.88 3.05
C ASP A 81 3.03 -13.88 1.63
N ASP A 82 3.89 -14.85 1.32
CA ASP A 82 4.52 -14.99 0.01
C ASP A 82 3.96 -16.22 -0.72
N MET A 83 3.07 -15.98 -1.67
CA MET A 83 2.47 -17.04 -2.49
C MET A 83 3.43 -17.57 -3.55
N ALA A 84 4.40 -16.76 -4.01
CA ALA A 84 5.37 -17.16 -5.03
C ALA A 84 6.35 -18.21 -4.47
N CYS A 85 6.73 -18.07 -3.20
CA CYS A 85 7.62 -18.99 -2.49
C CYS A 85 6.88 -20.09 -1.69
N ASN A 86 5.55 -20.17 -1.78
CA ASN A 86 4.78 -21.15 -1.00
C ASN A 86 5.02 -22.58 -1.52
N PRO A 87 5.29 -23.58 -0.65
CA PRO A 87 5.48 -24.97 -1.08
C PRO A 87 4.25 -25.59 -1.77
N ARG A 88 3.06 -25.03 -1.59
CA ARG A 88 1.82 -25.46 -2.27
C ARG A 88 1.69 -24.89 -3.68
N ASN A 89 2.53 -23.93 -4.06
CA ASN A 89 2.46 -23.31 -5.37
C ASN A 89 2.97 -24.28 -6.45
N PRO A 90 2.11 -24.76 -7.36
CA PRO A 90 2.53 -25.67 -8.43
C PRO A 90 3.44 -24.97 -9.46
N LYS A 91 3.48 -23.63 -9.47
CA LYS A 91 4.32 -22.81 -10.35
C LYS A 91 5.20 -21.88 -9.48
N PRO A 92 6.37 -22.37 -9.02
CA PRO A 92 7.25 -21.61 -8.15
C PRO A 92 7.63 -20.24 -8.73
N ALA A 93 7.86 -19.26 -7.85
CA ALA A 93 8.23 -17.88 -8.21
C ALA A 93 7.18 -17.12 -9.07
N THR A 94 5.94 -17.59 -9.12
CA THR A 94 4.87 -16.94 -9.88
C THR A 94 3.60 -16.74 -9.07
N VAL A 95 2.89 -15.65 -9.34
CA VAL A 95 1.54 -15.38 -8.85
C VAL A 95 0.68 -14.94 -10.03
N PHE A 96 -0.52 -15.49 -10.17
CA PHE A 96 -1.44 -15.19 -11.28
C PHE A 96 -2.76 -14.67 -10.73
N SER A 97 -3.28 -13.60 -11.34
CA SER A 97 -4.58 -13.03 -11.00
C SER A 97 -5.71 -13.47 -11.93
N HIS A 98 -5.39 -14.17 -13.02
CA HIS A 98 -6.34 -14.62 -14.04
C HIS A 98 -6.13 -16.09 -14.43
N LYS A 99 -7.22 -16.78 -14.80
CA LYS A 99 -7.21 -18.23 -15.11
C LYS A 99 -6.39 -18.62 -16.32
N ASN A 100 -6.24 -17.73 -17.29
CA ASN A 100 -5.38 -17.98 -18.45
C ASN A 100 -3.89 -18.02 -18.07
N MET A 101 -3.52 -17.55 -16.86
CA MET A 101 -2.15 -17.52 -16.34
C MET A 101 -1.16 -16.86 -17.31
N GLU A 102 -1.61 -15.92 -18.12
CA GLU A 102 -0.79 -15.24 -19.13
C GLU A 102 0.18 -14.24 -18.49
N LEU A 103 -0.19 -13.70 -17.33
CA LEU A 103 0.54 -12.64 -16.65
C LEU A 103 0.91 -13.06 -15.22
N ASN A 104 2.22 -13.18 -14.98
CA ASN A 104 2.77 -13.28 -13.62
C ASN A 104 2.79 -11.89 -12.97
N VAL A 105 1.96 -11.67 -11.95
CA VAL A 105 1.88 -10.39 -11.21
C VAL A 105 2.95 -10.23 -10.14
N TYR A 106 3.70 -11.29 -9.81
CA TYR A 106 4.85 -11.19 -8.91
C TYR A 106 6.09 -10.68 -9.64
N GLY A 107 6.37 -11.19 -10.85
CA GLY A 107 7.42 -10.71 -11.75
C GLY A 107 8.82 -10.49 -11.12
N ASP A 108 9.72 -9.84 -11.87
CA ASP A 108 11.04 -9.40 -11.36
C ASP A 108 11.02 -7.94 -10.86
N ASP A 109 9.89 -7.24 -11.06
CA ASP A 109 9.75 -5.78 -10.90
C ASP A 109 8.91 -5.41 -9.66
N VAL A 110 8.70 -6.34 -8.72
CA VAL A 110 7.93 -6.08 -7.49
C VAL A 110 8.87 -5.84 -6.31
N GLU A 111 8.76 -4.65 -5.73
CA GLU A 111 9.45 -4.27 -4.50
C GLU A 111 8.53 -4.42 -3.29
N VAL A 112 8.68 -5.52 -2.53
CA VAL A 112 7.92 -5.72 -1.28
C VAL A 112 8.66 -5.09 -0.09
N ASP A 113 8.10 -4.01 0.46
CA ASP A 113 8.67 -3.25 1.58
C ASP A 113 8.48 -3.93 2.94
N TYR A 114 7.27 -4.40 3.22
CA TYR A 114 6.95 -5.09 4.47
C TYR A 114 6.53 -6.53 4.15
N ARG A 115 7.32 -7.49 4.61
CA ARG A 115 7.16 -8.90 4.27
C ARG A 115 6.72 -9.71 5.47
N SER A 116 5.73 -10.59 5.25
CA SER A 116 5.33 -11.60 6.23
C SER A 116 5.05 -10.98 7.60
N TYR A 117 5.85 -11.33 8.62
CA TYR A 117 5.69 -10.88 10.01
C TYR A 117 5.83 -9.37 10.20
N GLU A 118 6.41 -8.64 9.25
CA GLU A 118 6.48 -7.18 9.31
C GLU A 118 5.13 -6.50 9.01
N VAL A 119 4.15 -7.22 8.46
CA VAL A 119 2.81 -6.68 8.14
C VAL A 119 1.92 -6.72 9.38
N THR A 120 2.19 -5.84 10.33
CA THR A 120 1.42 -5.69 11.57
C THR A 120 0.56 -4.43 11.54
N VAL A 121 -0.47 -4.38 12.39
CA VAL A 121 -1.29 -3.16 12.55
C VAL A 121 -0.40 -1.98 12.95
N GLU A 122 0.53 -2.21 13.88
CA GLU A 122 1.47 -1.20 14.35
C GLU A 122 2.33 -0.61 13.22
N ASN A 123 2.95 -1.46 12.39
CA ASN A 123 3.81 -0.97 11.32
C ASN A 123 3.00 -0.19 10.28
N PHE A 124 1.81 -0.67 9.92
CA PHE A 124 0.92 0.03 9.01
C PHE A 124 0.54 1.43 9.53
N LEU A 125 0.10 1.52 10.80
CA LEU A 125 -0.23 2.81 11.43
C LEU A 125 1.00 3.74 11.55
N ARG A 126 2.19 3.21 11.80
CA ARG A 126 3.44 3.99 11.82
C ARG A 126 3.80 4.55 10.44
N VAL A 127 3.58 3.78 9.38
CA VAL A 127 3.76 4.24 7.99
C VAL A 127 2.87 5.44 7.71
N LEU A 128 1.57 5.31 7.98
CA LEU A 128 0.59 6.37 7.77
C LEU A 128 0.95 7.64 8.57
N THR A 129 1.14 7.50 9.88
CA THR A 129 1.37 8.62 10.79
C THR A 129 2.78 9.21 10.75
N GLY A 130 3.70 8.59 10.01
CA GLY A 130 5.11 8.98 9.92
C GLY A 130 5.90 8.75 11.21
N ARG A 131 5.38 7.95 12.16
CA ARG A 131 6.07 7.62 13.42
C ARG A 131 7.02 6.45 13.23
N ILE A 132 8.04 6.67 12.41
CA ILE A 132 9.01 5.65 12.00
C ILE A 132 10.39 6.04 12.53
N PRO A 133 11.21 5.10 13.04
CA PRO A 133 12.58 5.37 13.46
C PRO A 133 13.43 6.04 12.35
N PRO A 134 14.35 6.96 12.69
CA PRO A 134 15.25 7.59 11.71
C PRO A 134 16.16 6.60 10.97
N SER A 135 16.37 5.41 11.49
CA SER A 135 17.15 4.33 10.86
C SER A 135 16.38 3.54 9.80
N THR A 136 15.05 3.67 9.72
CA THR A 136 14.25 2.88 8.76
C THR A 136 14.58 3.27 7.32
N PRO A 137 14.77 2.31 6.39
CA PRO A 137 15.06 2.63 4.99
C PRO A 137 14.01 3.54 4.34
N ARG A 138 14.40 4.30 3.32
CA ARG A 138 13.51 5.24 2.62
C ARG A 138 12.30 4.54 1.97
N SER A 139 12.49 3.35 1.39
CA SER A 139 11.41 2.59 0.71
C SER A 139 10.27 2.22 1.68
N LYS A 140 10.60 1.94 2.95
CA LYS A 140 9.63 1.60 3.99
C LYS A 140 8.90 2.82 4.58
N ARG A 141 8.99 4.01 3.99
CA ARG A 141 8.41 5.25 4.51
C ARG A 141 7.45 5.88 3.52
N LEU A 142 6.33 6.36 4.03
CA LEU A 142 5.45 7.28 3.31
C LEU A 142 5.98 8.71 3.50
N LEU A 143 6.60 9.28 2.46
CA LEU A 143 7.19 10.62 2.48
C LEU A 143 6.30 11.65 1.77
N SER A 144 5.00 11.54 1.99
CA SER A 144 3.97 12.44 1.47
C SER A 144 3.88 13.74 2.28
N ASP A 145 3.29 14.77 1.66
CA ASP A 145 3.10 16.12 2.17
C ASP A 145 1.68 16.67 1.86
N ASP A 146 1.43 17.95 2.14
CA ASP A 146 0.16 18.63 1.88
C ASP A 146 -0.17 18.84 0.41
N ARG A 147 0.70 18.41 -0.51
CA ARG A 147 0.48 18.43 -1.96
C ARG A 147 0.54 17.04 -2.56
N SER A 148 0.42 16.00 -1.74
CA SER A 148 0.48 14.60 -2.15
C SER A 148 -0.90 13.97 -2.14
N ASN A 149 -1.34 13.38 -3.25
CA ASN A 149 -2.54 12.54 -3.25
C ASN A 149 -2.14 11.11 -2.89
N ILE A 150 -2.94 10.44 -2.06
CA ILE A 150 -2.61 9.11 -1.55
C ILE A 150 -3.71 8.12 -1.89
N LEU A 151 -3.35 7.04 -2.59
CA LEU A 151 -4.15 5.85 -2.73
C LEU A 151 -3.80 4.87 -1.60
N ILE A 152 -4.78 4.46 -0.81
CA ILE A 152 -4.64 3.37 0.15
C ILE A 152 -5.55 2.24 -0.29
N TYR A 153 -4.97 1.10 -0.67
CA TYR A 153 -5.71 -0.11 -1.03
C TYR A 153 -5.43 -1.20 0.00
N MET A 154 -6.50 -1.74 0.59
CA MET A 154 -6.40 -2.83 1.56
C MET A 154 -7.28 -4.00 1.13
N THR A 155 -6.77 -5.21 1.27
CA THR A 155 -7.55 -6.43 1.02
C THR A 155 -7.28 -7.48 2.09
N GLY A 156 -8.33 -8.22 2.46
CA GLY A 156 -8.26 -9.27 3.46
C GLY A 156 -9.62 -9.71 3.99
N HIS A 157 -9.57 -10.35 5.15
CA HIS A 157 -10.76 -10.75 5.88
C HIS A 157 -11.12 -9.72 6.93
N GLY A 158 -12.38 -9.35 7.01
CA GLY A 158 -12.88 -8.37 7.96
C GLY A 158 -14.32 -8.64 8.34
N GLY A 159 -14.89 -7.72 9.09
CA GLY A 159 -16.26 -7.74 9.54
C GLY A 159 -16.71 -6.34 9.92
N ASN A 160 -17.77 -6.24 10.71
CA ASN A 160 -18.33 -4.94 11.08
C ASN A 160 -17.34 -4.13 11.94
N GLY A 161 -16.70 -3.13 11.33
CA GLY A 161 -15.80 -2.18 11.96
C GLY A 161 -14.37 -2.67 12.17
N PHE A 162 -13.97 -3.81 11.59
CA PHE A 162 -12.59 -4.29 11.70
C PHE A 162 -12.09 -5.05 10.45
N LEU A 163 -10.76 -5.08 10.28
CA LEU A 163 -10.05 -5.88 9.30
C LEU A 163 -8.93 -6.68 10.00
N LYS A 164 -8.83 -7.98 9.73
CA LYS A 164 -7.85 -8.88 10.35
C LYS A 164 -6.47 -8.73 9.72
N PHE A 165 -5.44 -8.65 10.55
CA PHE A 165 -4.03 -8.70 10.18
C PHE A 165 -3.42 -10.04 10.63
N GLN A 166 -2.82 -10.76 9.67
CA GLN A 166 -2.14 -12.04 9.88
C GLN A 166 -2.95 -13.10 10.65
N ASP A 167 -4.29 -13.04 10.61
CA ASP A 167 -5.19 -13.94 11.37
C ASP A 167 -4.99 -13.91 12.90
N SER A 168 -4.36 -12.86 13.44
CA SER A 168 -4.03 -12.74 14.87
C SER A 168 -4.33 -11.38 15.47
N GLU A 169 -4.19 -10.31 14.69
CA GLU A 169 -4.49 -8.94 15.07
C GLU A 169 -5.68 -8.42 14.26
N GLU A 170 -6.29 -7.33 14.73
CA GLU A 170 -7.38 -6.64 14.04
C GLU A 170 -7.10 -5.14 14.08
N ILE A 171 -7.28 -4.45 12.96
CA ILE A 171 -7.36 -2.99 12.91
C ILE A 171 -8.82 -2.58 12.87
N THR A 172 -9.20 -1.62 13.70
CA THR A 172 -10.56 -1.10 13.78
C THR A 172 -10.77 0.12 12.88
N ASN A 173 -12.02 0.39 12.54
CA ASN A 173 -12.41 1.60 11.81
C ASN A 173 -12.10 2.89 12.59
N VAL A 174 -12.08 2.84 13.92
CA VAL A 174 -11.70 3.96 14.79
C VAL A 174 -10.19 4.22 14.71
N GLU A 175 -9.35 3.19 14.81
CA GLU A 175 -7.90 3.35 14.69
C GLU A 175 -7.48 3.90 13.31
N LEU A 176 -8.16 3.47 12.25
CA LEU A 176 -7.97 4.02 10.90
C LEU A 176 -8.39 5.49 10.82
N ALA A 177 -9.56 5.85 11.37
CA ALA A 177 -10.03 7.23 11.40
C ALA A 177 -9.04 8.14 12.13
N ASP A 178 -8.56 7.72 13.30
CA ASP A 178 -7.59 8.47 14.09
C ASP A 178 -6.21 8.55 13.40
N ALA A 179 -5.83 7.54 12.62
CA ALA A 179 -4.61 7.59 11.83
C ALA A 179 -4.71 8.64 10.71
N PHE A 180 -5.84 8.69 10.00
CA PHE A 180 -6.09 9.69 8.97
C PHE A 180 -6.18 11.10 9.54
N GLU A 181 -6.76 11.27 10.72
CA GLU A 181 -6.75 12.55 11.42
C GLU A 181 -5.32 13.01 11.75
N GLN A 182 -4.49 12.10 12.23
CA GLN A 182 -3.09 12.42 12.50
C GLN A 182 -2.31 12.74 11.22
N MET A 183 -2.65 12.10 10.09
CA MET A 183 -2.06 12.47 8.80
C MET A 183 -2.49 13.88 8.38
N TRP A 184 -3.77 14.21 8.56
CA TRP A 184 -4.32 15.53 8.24
C TRP A 184 -3.67 16.64 9.07
N GLN A 185 -3.65 16.48 10.41
CA GLN A 185 -3.02 17.44 11.33
C GLN A 185 -1.54 17.66 11.04
N LYS A 186 -0.85 16.61 10.59
CA LYS A 186 0.56 16.66 10.20
C LYS A 186 0.79 17.09 8.74
N ARG A 187 -0.26 17.46 8.01
CA ARG A 187 -0.17 17.89 6.60
C ARG A 187 0.54 16.86 5.72
N ARG A 188 0.14 15.59 5.85
CA ARG A 188 0.74 14.47 5.13
C ARG A 188 -0.01 14.06 3.87
N TYR A 189 -1.14 14.68 3.56
CA TYR A 189 -1.85 14.48 2.30
C TYR A 189 -2.62 15.74 1.88
N ASN A 190 -2.83 15.89 0.58
CA ASN A 190 -3.77 16.82 -0.04
C ASN A 190 -5.16 16.18 -0.12
N GLU A 191 -5.24 15.03 -0.80
CA GLU A 191 -6.44 14.21 -0.99
C GLU A 191 -6.10 12.73 -0.76
N LEU A 192 -7.04 11.97 -0.23
CA LEU A 192 -6.86 10.55 0.07
C LEU A 192 -8.00 9.73 -0.54
N LEU A 193 -7.64 8.70 -1.30
CA LEU A 193 -8.55 7.69 -1.82
C LEU A 193 -8.31 6.38 -1.07
N PHE A 194 -9.29 5.95 -0.27
CA PHE A 194 -9.28 4.70 0.46
C PHE A 194 -10.13 3.66 -0.23
N ILE A 195 -9.55 2.52 -0.62
CA ILE A 195 -10.26 1.39 -1.24
C ILE A 195 -10.04 0.15 -0.38
N ILE A 196 -11.11 -0.51 0.01
CA ILE A 196 -11.04 -1.72 0.82
C ILE A 196 -11.85 -2.88 0.22
N ASP A 197 -11.19 -4.02 -0.01
CA ASP A 197 -11.84 -5.27 -0.44
C ASP A 197 -11.88 -6.28 0.72
N THR A 198 -13.04 -6.37 1.37
CA THR A 198 -13.31 -7.21 2.54
C THR A 198 -14.81 -7.38 2.77
N CYS A 199 -15.21 -8.40 3.53
CA CYS A 199 -16.58 -8.48 4.06
C CYS A 199 -16.90 -7.28 4.95
N GLN A 200 -18.14 -6.78 4.83
CA GLN A 200 -18.65 -5.60 5.51
C GLN A 200 -17.77 -4.35 5.36
N GLY A 201 -17.09 -4.20 4.22
CA GLY A 201 -16.08 -3.16 4.01
C GLY A 201 -16.58 -1.73 4.24
N ALA A 202 -17.85 -1.43 3.97
CA ALA A 202 -18.43 -0.11 4.20
C ALA A 202 -18.30 0.37 5.66
N SER A 203 -18.37 -0.56 6.63
CA SER A 203 -18.20 -0.25 8.06
C SER A 203 -16.83 0.36 8.39
N MET A 204 -15.82 0.13 7.54
CA MET A 204 -14.45 0.56 7.78
C MET A 204 -14.26 2.07 7.63
N TYR A 205 -15.08 2.75 6.83
CA TYR A 205 -14.99 4.19 6.60
C TYR A 205 -16.08 5.00 7.29
N GLU A 206 -17.04 4.38 7.99
CA GLU A 206 -18.14 5.07 8.68
C GLU A 206 -17.65 6.05 9.73
N ARG A 207 -16.50 5.74 10.36
CA ARG A 207 -15.90 6.55 11.41
C ARG A 207 -14.92 7.60 10.93
N PHE A 208 -14.68 7.71 9.61
CA PHE A 208 -13.82 8.77 9.10
C PHE A 208 -14.46 10.15 9.33
N TYR A 209 -13.65 11.10 9.78
CA TYR A 209 -14.06 12.47 10.08
C TYR A 209 -13.09 13.54 9.55
N SER A 210 -11.92 13.14 9.06
CA SER A 210 -10.94 14.06 8.48
C SER A 210 -11.32 14.44 7.04
N PRO A 211 -11.03 15.68 6.60
CA PRO A 211 -11.44 16.16 5.29
C PRO A 211 -10.57 15.58 4.16
N ASN A 212 -11.05 15.78 2.94
CA ASN A 212 -10.42 15.39 1.68
C ASN A 212 -10.21 13.88 1.52
N ILE A 213 -11.13 13.09 2.06
CA ILE A 213 -11.13 11.62 1.96
C ILE A 213 -12.30 11.14 1.11
N MET A 214 -12.00 10.35 0.09
CA MET A 214 -12.97 9.54 -0.63
C MET A 214 -12.74 8.07 -0.28
N ALA A 215 -13.80 7.33 0.02
CA ALA A 215 -13.69 5.93 0.42
C ALA A 215 -14.59 5.02 -0.44
N LEU A 216 -14.08 3.86 -0.83
CA LEU A 216 -14.78 2.81 -1.56
C LEU A 216 -14.61 1.47 -0.83
N ALA A 217 -15.65 0.65 -0.85
CA ALA A 217 -15.62 -0.70 -0.29
C ALA A 217 -16.27 -1.71 -1.24
N SER A 218 -15.80 -2.95 -1.19
CA SER A 218 -16.35 -4.08 -1.96
C SER A 218 -17.74 -4.53 -1.52
N SER A 219 -18.14 -4.30 -0.27
CA SER A 219 -19.46 -4.72 0.25
C SER A 219 -20.03 -3.78 1.32
N GLN A 220 -21.36 -3.77 1.45
CA GLN A 220 -22.07 -3.03 2.49
C GLN A 220 -22.06 -3.75 3.85
N VAL A 221 -22.43 -3.03 4.91
CA VAL A 221 -22.63 -3.63 6.25
C VAL A 221 -23.68 -4.74 6.18
N GLY A 222 -23.36 -5.89 6.76
CA GLY A 222 -24.19 -7.10 6.68
C GLY A 222 -24.03 -7.93 5.39
N GLU A 223 -23.19 -7.53 4.44
CA GLU A 223 -22.88 -8.30 3.23
C GLU A 223 -21.43 -8.81 3.20
N ASP A 224 -21.24 -10.03 2.71
CA ASP A 224 -19.93 -10.62 2.45
C ASP A 224 -19.31 -10.06 1.15
N SER A 225 -17.98 -10.00 1.10
CA SER A 225 -17.25 -9.90 -0.17
C SER A 225 -16.93 -11.32 -0.66
N LEU A 226 -16.89 -11.51 -1.97
CA LEU A 226 -16.85 -12.84 -2.57
C LEU A 226 -15.64 -13.03 -3.47
N SER A 227 -15.05 -14.22 -3.36
CA SER A 227 -13.94 -14.63 -4.21
C SER A 227 -14.39 -14.90 -5.66
N HIS A 228 -13.43 -14.82 -6.57
CA HIS A 228 -13.62 -15.01 -8.01
C HIS A 228 -12.50 -15.87 -8.61
N GLN A 229 -12.69 -16.27 -9.87
CA GLN A 229 -11.70 -17.02 -10.65
C GLN A 229 -11.14 -18.26 -9.89
N PRO A 230 -11.96 -19.30 -9.59
CA PRO A 230 -11.43 -20.55 -9.05
C PRO A 230 -10.55 -21.25 -10.07
N ASP A 231 -9.36 -21.69 -9.64
CA ASP A 231 -8.41 -22.43 -10.46
C ASP A 231 -8.13 -23.82 -9.88
N LEU A 232 -8.28 -24.85 -10.72
CA LEU A 232 -8.10 -26.25 -10.30
C LEU A 232 -6.63 -26.64 -10.17
N GLY A 233 -5.72 -25.98 -10.90
CA GLY A 233 -4.29 -26.27 -10.86
C GLY A 233 -3.65 -25.74 -9.57
N ILE A 234 -4.00 -24.51 -9.19
CA ILE A 234 -3.54 -23.86 -7.95
C ILE A 234 -4.38 -24.32 -6.75
N GLY A 235 -5.63 -24.74 -6.98
CA GLY A 235 -6.53 -25.34 -5.99
C GLY A 235 -7.24 -24.32 -5.08
N VAL A 236 -7.23 -23.04 -5.45
CA VAL A 236 -7.81 -21.92 -4.71
C VAL A 236 -8.38 -20.87 -5.68
N HIS A 237 -9.02 -19.83 -5.13
CA HIS A 237 -9.46 -18.67 -5.90
C HIS A 237 -8.29 -17.71 -6.15
N LEU A 238 -8.21 -17.14 -7.35
CA LEU A 238 -7.11 -16.27 -7.78
C LEU A 238 -7.31 -14.79 -7.45
N MET A 239 -8.56 -14.33 -7.33
CA MET A 239 -8.90 -12.92 -7.14
C MET A 239 -10.18 -12.78 -6.32
N ASP A 240 -10.47 -11.62 -5.77
CA ASP A 240 -11.82 -11.26 -5.30
C ASP A 240 -12.65 -10.59 -6.40
N ARG A 241 -13.98 -10.72 -6.34
CA ARG A 241 -14.89 -10.23 -7.38
C ARG A 241 -14.79 -8.73 -7.59
N TYR A 242 -14.82 -7.96 -6.50
CA TYR A 242 -14.76 -6.51 -6.59
C TYR A 242 -13.44 -6.06 -7.22
N THR A 243 -12.32 -6.54 -6.66
CA THR A 243 -10.99 -6.25 -7.21
C THR A 243 -10.84 -6.70 -8.65
N PHE A 244 -11.42 -7.83 -9.06
CA PHE A 244 -11.42 -8.27 -10.46
C PHE A 244 -11.96 -7.19 -11.41
N TYR A 245 -13.17 -6.69 -11.14
CA TYR A 245 -13.78 -5.69 -12.01
C TYR A 245 -13.08 -4.33 -11.93
N VAL A 246 -12.59 -3.94 -10.74
CA VAL A 246 -11.74 -2.74 -10.60
C VAL A 246 -10.50 -2.84 -11.48
N LEU A 247 -9.84 -4.00 -11.50
CA LEU A 247 -8.64 -4.19 -12.32
C LEU A 247 -8.96 -4.23 -13.81
N GLU A 248 -10.03 -4.90 -14.24
CA GLU A 248 -10.50 -4.85 -15.64
C GLU A 248 -10.76 -3.41 -16.09
N PHE A 249 -11.40 -2.61 -15.26
CA PHE A 249 -11.57 -1.17 -15.51
C PHE A 249 -10.24 -0.45 -15.60
N LEU A 250 -9.33 -0.69 -14.65
CA LEU A 250 -8.02 -0.04 -14.62
C LEU A 250 -7.15 -0.44 -15.81
N GLU A 251 -7.30 -1.63 -16.38
CA GLU A 251 -6.55 -2.07 -17.58
C GLU A 251 -6.83 -1.17 -18.79
N GLU A 252 -8.04 -0.63 -18.93
CA GLU A 252 -8.44 0.31 -19.99
C GLU A 252 -7.99 1.76 -19.72
N ILE A 253 -7.49 2.06 -18.50
CA ILE A 253 -7.01 3.39 -18.15
C ILE A 253 -5.57 3.59 -18.62
N HIS A 254 -5.32 4.74 -19.21
CA HIS A 254 -4.00 5.21 -19.63
C HIS A 254 -3.69 6.56 -18.96
N PRO A 255 -2.41 6.98 -18.90
CA PRO A 255 -2.06 8.26 -18.27
C PRO A 255 -2.76 9.50 -18.85
N ALA A 256 -3.22 9.44 -20.10
CA ALA A 256 -3.97 10.52 -20.76
C ALA A 256 -5.50 10.42 -20.60
N SER A 257 -6.00 9.34 -19.98
CA SER A 257 -7.45 9.11 -19.83
C SER A 257 -8.12 10.22 -19.03
N GLN A 258 -9.31 10.61 -19.48
CA GLN A 258 -10.16 11.61 -18.83
C GLN A 258 -11.31 10.96 -18.04
N THR A 259 -11.19 9.67 -17.74
CA THR A 259 -12.16 8.90 -16.96
C THR A 259 -12.18 9.43 -15.52
N ASN A 260 -13.39 9.55 -14.96
CA ASN A 260 -13.59 10.18 -13.66
C ASN A 260 -13.93 9.16 -12.56
N MET A 261 -13.95 9.60 -11.31
CA MET A 261 -14.22 8.74 -10.15
C MET A 261 -15.65 8.18 -10.13
N ASN A 262 -16.63 8.86 -10.74
CA ASN A 262 -17.99 8.34 -10.83
C ASN A 262 -18.09 7.08 -11.71
N ASP A 263 -17.23 6.97 -12.72
CA ASP A 263 -17.10 5.75 -13.53
C ASP A 263 -16.60 4.59 -12.66
N LEU A 264 -15.61 4.84 -11.78
CA LEU A 264 -15.08 3.84 -10.85
C LEU A 264 -16.15 3.34 -9.86
N PHE A 265 -17.06 4.20 -9.41
CA PHE A 265 -18.16 3.81 -8.51
C PHE A 265 -19.13 2.79 -9.13
N GLN A 266 -19.17 2.71 -10.46
CA GLN A 266 -20.12 1.87 -11.20
C GLN A 266 -19.51 0.58 -11.73
N VAL A 267 -18.21 0.37 -11.52
CA VAL A 267 -17.45 -0.75 -12.11
C VAL A 267 -17.97 -2.12 -11.72
N CYS A 268 -18.52 -2.26 -10.51
CA CYS A 268 -19.03 -3.54 -10.05
C CYS A 268 -20.47 -3.42 -9.54
N PRO A 269 -21.49 -3.43 -10.41
CA PRO A 269 -22.87 -3.49 -9.98
C PRO A 269 -23.14 -4.78 -9.19
N LYS A 270 -24.19 -4.76 -8.36
CA LYS A 270 -24.58 -5.89 -7.49
C LYS A 270 -24.74 -7.21 -8.24
N SER A 271 -25.16 -7.18 -9.50
CA SER A 271 -25.30 -8.37 -10.36
C SER A 271 -23.97 -9.08 -10.63
N LEU A 272 -22.86 -8.34 -10.67
CA LEU A 272 -21.52 -8.87 -10.96
C LEU A 272 -20.76 -9.20 -9.67
N CYS A 273 -20.77 -8.28 -8.71
CA CYS A 273 -20.09 -8.45 -7.42
C CYS A 273 -20.78 -9.49 -6.53
N VAL A 274 -22.10 -9.67 -6.69
CA VAL A 274 -22.95 -10.48 -5.79
C VAL A 274 -22.95 -9.95 -4.33
N SER A 275 -22.38 -8.76 -4.16
CA SER A 275 -22.35 -7.87 -3.01
C SER A 275 -22.57 -6.45 -3.53
N THR A 276 -22.86 -5.50 -2.65
CA THR A 276 -23.13 -4.12 -3.02
C THR A 276 -21.88 -3.29 -2.69
N PRO A 277 -21.08 -2.83 -3.68
CA PRO A 277 -20.00 -1.90 -3.38
C PRO A 277 -20.53 -0.60 -2.80
N GLY A 278 -19.84 -0.11 -1.78
CA GLY A 278 -20.14 1.14 -1.11
C GLY A 278 -19.14 2.23 -1.52
N HIS A 279 -19.57 3.48 -1.50
CA HIS A 279 -18.68 4.62 -1.58
C HIS A 279 -19.16 5.74 -0.65
N ARG A 280 -18.21 6.55 -0.17
CA ARG A 280 -18.43 7.69 0.72
C ARG A 280 -17.62 8.89 0.22
N THR A 281 -18.31 10.01 0.00
CA THR A 281 -17.75 11.22 -0.63
C THR A 281 -18.04 12.51 0.14
N ASP A 282 -18.80 12.47 1.25
CA ASP A 282 -19.17 13.65 2.05
C ASP A 282 -17.98 14.39 2.68
N LEU A 283 -16.87 13.69 2.89
CA LEU A 283 -15.61 14.28 3.38
C LEU A 283 -14.76 14.88 2.26
N PHE A 284 -15.11 14.65 1.00
CA PHE A 284 -14.35 15.07 -0.16
C PHE A 284 -14.90 16.38 -0.75
N GLN A 285 -14.05 17.38 -0.93
CA GLN A 285 -14.50 18.73 -1.29
C GLN A 285 -14.91 18.88 -2.76
N ARG A 286 -14.23 18.19 -3.68
CA ARG A 286 -14.51 18.26 -5.12
C ARG A 286 -15.64 17.31 -5.49
N ASP A 287 -16.39 17.66 -6.53
CA ASP A 287 -17.34 16.73 -7.13
C ASP A 287 -16.59 15.54 -7.78
N PRO A 288 -16.87 14.28 -7.41
CA PRO A 288 -16.27 13.10 -8.01
C PRO A 288 -16.35 13.03 -9.55
N GLN A 289 -17.34 13.69 -10.17
CA GLN A 289 -17.45 13.77 -11.64
C GLN A 289 -16.29 14.56 -12.28
N ASN A 290 -15.66 15.46 -11.53
CA ASN A 290 -14.53 16.31 -11.96
C ASN A 290 -13.18 15.81 -11.43
N VAL A 291 -13.14 14.62 -10.84
CA VAL A 291 -11.93 14.02 -10.28
C VAL A 291 -11.53 12.88 -11.17
N LEU A 292 -10.32 12.94 -11.73
CA LEU A 292 -9.85 11.92 -12.65
C LEU A 292 -9.33 10.71 -11.88
N ILE A 293 -9.45 9.50 -12.46
CA ILE A 293 -8.82 8.29 -11.90
C ILE A 293 -7.30 8.49 -11.79
N THR A 294 -6.71 9.18 -12.76
CA THR A 294 -5.28 9.49 -12.80
C THR A 294 -4.82 10.43 -11.68
N ASP A 295 -5.74 11.16 -11.01
CA ASP A 295 -5.41 11.97 -9.83
C ASP A 295 -4.93 11.12 -8.65
N PHE A 296 -5.27 9.82 -8.61
CA PHE A 296 -4.82 8.89 -7.56
C PHE A 296 -3.98 7.73 -8.07
N PHE A 297 -4.30 7.19 -9.25
CA PHE A 297 -3.62 6.01 -9.79
C PHE A 297 -2.46 6.33 -10.72
N GLY A 298 -2.38 7.54 -11.28
CA GLY A 298 -1.39 7.93 -12.28
C GLY A 298 -0.18 8.67 -11.72
N SER A 299 0.89 8.79 -12.49
CA SER A 299 1.93 9.79 -12.17
C SER A 299 1.47 11.16 -12.60
N VAL A 300 1.54 12.13 -11.70
CA VAL A 300 1.51 13.54 -12.09
C VAL A 300 2.91 13.94 -12.55
N ARG A 301 3.11 14.06 -13.85
CA ARG A 301 4.24 14.79 -14.43
C ARG A 301 3.67 15.89 -15.30
N LYS A 302 3.31 17.02 -14.70
CA LYS A 302 3.05 18.22 -15.49
C LYS A 302 4.39 18.68 -16.04
N VAL A 303 4.59 18.49 -17.34
CA VAL A 303 5.78 18.98 -18.05
C VAL A 303 5.29 20.07 -19.00
N GLU A 304 5.48 21.32 -18.60
CA GLU A 304 5.33 22.46 -19.49
C GLU A 304 6.71 22.92 -19.95
N ILE A 305 6.94 22.86 -21.26
CA ILE A 305 8.19 23.31 -21.86
C ILE A 305 8.03 24.79 -22.16
N THR A 306 8.81 25.63 -21.47
CA THR A 306 8.95 27.05 -21.80
C THR A 306 10.34 27.33 -22.35
N THR A 307 10.41 28.17 -23.38
CA THR A 307 11.68 28.72 -23.89
C THR A 307 12.11 29.98 -23.14
N GLU A 308 11.28 30.46 -22.22
CA GLU A 308 11.51 31.69 -21.46
C GLU A 308 12.13 31.41 -20.09
N THR A 309 12.90 32.37 -19.59
CA THR A 309 13.57 32.24 -18.30
C THR A 309 12.60 32.65 -17.18
N ILE A 310 12.18 31.69 -16.37
CA ILE A 310 11.35 31.95 -15.18
C ILE A 310 12.26 32.32 -14.01
N SER A 311 12.02 33.49 -13.41
CA SER A 311 12.66 33.87 -12.15
C SER A 311 11.89 33.23 -11.00
N LEU A 312 12.43 32.13 -10.46
CA LEU A 312 11.91 31.54 -9.22
C LEU A 312 12.32 32.47 -8.08
N ASP A 313 11.35 33.19 -7.51
CA ASP A 313 11.62 34.09 -6.38
C ASP A 313 12.19 33.27 -5.22
N ARG A 314 13.38 33.66 -4.78
CA ARG A 314 14.24 32.88 -3.90
C ARG A 314 13.92 33.11 -2.43
N ASP A 315 12.66 33.39 -2.09
CA ASP A 315 12.23 33.63 -0.71
C ASP A 315 12.06 32.34 0.12
N LEU A 316 12.38 31.17 -0.45
CA LEU A 316 12.60 29.93 0.31
C LEU A 316 14.03 29.81 0.89
N ALA A 317 14.95 30.72 0.55
CA ALA A 317 16.28 30.80 1.17
C ALA A 317 16.26 31.33 2.62
N GLY A 318 15.07 31.67 3.16
CA GLY A 318 14.87 31.96 4.58
C GLY A 318 14.92 30.74 5.50
N PHE A 319 14.71 29.52 4.99
CA PHE A 319 14.67 28.30 5.82
C PHE A 319 16.02 27.61 6.00
N GLU A 320 17.01 27.83 5.13
CA GLU A 320 18.35 27.24 5.30
C GLU A 320 19.22 28.00 6.31
N ASN A 321 18.92 29.29 6.56
CA ASN A 321 19.72 30.10 7.47
C ASN A 321 19.34 29.96 8.96
N GLU A 322 18.12 29.53 9.30
CA GLU A 322 17.78 29.25 10.71
C GLU A 322 18.34 27.90 11.20
N VAL A 323 18.49 26.91 10.32
CA VAL A 323 19.04 25.59 10.69
C VAL A 323 20.56 25.66 10.88
N CYS A 324 21.27 26.46 10.07
CA CYS A 324 22.72 26.64 10.21
C CYS A 324 23.11 27.55 11.38
N MET A 325 22.29 28.53 11.75
CA MET A 325 22.55 29.41 12.90
C MET A 325 22.28 28.73 14.26
N ALA A 326 21.40 27.71 14.30
CA ALA A 326 21.15 26.93 15.51
C ALA A 326 22.29 25.92 15.83
N SER A 327 23.05 25.49 14.82
CA SER A 327 24.19 24.56 14.98
C SER A 327 25.43 25.23 15.57
N GLN A 328 25.62 26.53 15.35
CA GLN A 328 26.82 27.27 15.80
C GLN A 328 26.83 27.63 17.29
N ARG A 329 25.77 27.32 18.06
CA ARG A 329 25.70 27.57 19.50
C ARG A 329 25.99 26.35 20.38
N THR A 330 26.44 25.24 19.81
CA THR A 330 26.89 24.07 20.59
C THR A 330 28.38 23.79 20.35
N PRO A 331 29.26 23.95 21.36
CA PRO A 331 30.66 23.59 21.20
C PRO A 331 30.81 22.07 21.27
N GLY A 332 31.11 21.41 20.14
CA GLY A 332 31.46 19.98 20.20
C GLY A 332 31.48 19.12 18.93
N CYS A 333 31.36 19.64 17.70
CA CYS A 333 31.37 18.77 16.51
C CYS A 333 32.42 19.22 15.47
N GLN A 334 33.54 18.50 15.38
CA GLN A 334 34.53 18.63 14.31
C GLN A 334 34.22 17.60 13.22
N LEU A 335 33.90 18.06 12.01
CA LEU A 335 33.85 17.23 10.80
C LEU A 335 35.23 17.22 10.13
N SER A 336 35.76 16.03 9.88
CA SER A 336 36.97 15.80 9.08
C SER A 336 36.58 15.62 7.61
N GLU A 337 36.99 16.54 6.76
CA GLU A 337 37.00 16.40 5.30
C GLU A 337 38.06 15.40 4.83
N LYS A 338 37.70 14.57 3.83
CA LYS A 338 38.52 13.98 2.73
C LYS A 338 37.71 12.80 2.16
N VAL A 339 37.59 12.49 0.86
CA VAL A 339 38.05 13.01 -0.43
C VAL A 339 37.21 12.26 -1.48
N MET A 340 36.73 12.97 -2.51
CA MET A 340 36.25 12.38 -3.77
C MET A 340 37.43 12.08 -4.70
N ALA A 341 37.47 10.89 -5.33
CA ALA A 341 37.76 10.65 -6.77
C ALA A 341 38.47 9.30 -7.11
N SER A 342 37.99 8.71 -8.23
CA SER A 342 38.61 7.68 -9.12
C SER A 342 38.57 6.21 -8.63
N ARG A 343 38.29 5.18 -9.45
CA ARG A 343 38.77 4.88 -10.82
C ARG A 343 37.89 3.82 -11.50
N LEU A 344 37.89 3.86 -12.84
CA LEU A 344 37.43 2.85 -13.79
C LEU A 344 38.51 1.78 -14.09
N CYS A 345 38.02 0.61 -14.55
CA CYS A 345 38.66 -0.45 -15.38
C CYS A 345 39.50 -1.59 -14.73
N HIS A 346 38.93 -2.81 -14.78
CA HIS A 346 39.45 -4.11 -15.28
C HIS A 346 38.47 -5.21 -14.77
N GLY A 347 38.00 -6.22 -15.48
CA GLY A 347 38.40 -6.92 -16.71
C GLY A 347 38.18 -8.43 -16.46
N THR A 348 37.19 -9.02 -17.15
CA THR A 348 37.08 -10.42 -17.61
C THR A 348 37.46 -11.61 -16.70
N GLU A 349 36.49 -12.50 -16.43
CA GLU A 349 36.58 -13.93 -16.79
C GLU A 349 35.21 -14.62 -16.69
N ALA A 350 34.95 -15.52 -17.66
CA ALA A 350 33.75 -16.33 -17.81
C ALA A 350 34.12 -17.82 -17.67
N THR A 351 33.26 -18.66 -17.08
CA THR A 351 32.74 -19.94 -17.65
C THR A 351 31.90 -20.76 -16.63
N PRO A 352 31.06 -21.72 -17.11
CA PRO A 352 29.81 -22.14 -16.47
C PRO A 352 29.82 -23.58 -15.92
N ALA A 353 28.79 -23.96 -15.16
CA ALA A 353 28.44 -25.37 -14.96
C ALA A 353 26.91 -25.55 -14.99
N CYS A 354 26.45 -26.31 -15.98
CA CYS A 354 25.05 -26.63 -16.26
C CYS A 354 24.84 -28.15 -16.08
N ALA A 355 23.64 -28.52 -15.66
CA ALA A 355 22.93 -29.78 -15.92
C ALA A 355 23.47 -31.14 -15.39
N LYS A 356 22.63 -31.79 -14.56
CA LYS A 356 22.32 -33.23 -14.65
C LYS A 356 20.83 -33.44 -14.32
N GLY A 357 20.15 -34.24 -15.13
CA GLY A 357 18.72 -34.53 -15.01
C GLY A 357 18.36 -35.98 -14.69
N LEU A 358 17.04 -36.22 -14.71
CA LEU A 358 16.23 -37.46 -14.73
C LEU A 358 16.01 -38.20 -13.39
N PRO A 359 14.88 -38.95 -13.20
CA PRO A 359 13.96 -39.48 -14.22
C PRO A 359 12.45 -39.18 -14.04
N LYS A 360 11.71 -39.51 -15.11
CA LYS A 360 10.24 -39.58 -15.22
C LYS A 360 9.72 -40.84 -14.54
N ASP A 361 8.60 -40.74 -13.83
CA ASP A 361 7.69 -41.86 -13.57
C ASP A 361 6.26 -41.48 -13.91
N GLU A 362 5.63 -42.38 -14.65
CA GLU A 362 4.26 -42.36 -15.14
C GLU A 362 3.48 -43.40 -14.32
N LEU A 363 2.46 -43.01 -13.55
CA LEU A 363 1.41 -43.95 -13.15
C LEU A 363 0.09 -43.30 -12.71
N ALA A 364 -0.97 -43.72 -13.41
CA ALA A 364 -2.34 -43.96 -12.99
C ALA A 364 -3.17 -42.84 -12.32
N THR A 365 -4.13 -42.36 -13.10
CA THR A 365 -5.34 -41.64 -12.70
C THR A 365 -6.31 -42.53 -11.90
N GLU A 366 -6.64 -42.13 -10.66
CA GLU A 366 -7.95 -42.40 -10.06
C GLU A 366 -8.62 -41.08 -9.66
N PRO A 367 -9.93 -40.89 -9.95
CA PRO A 367 -10.64 -39.66 -9.59
C PRO A 367 -10.99 -39.68 -8.09
N LEU A 368 -10.19 -38.99 -7.27
CA LEU A 368 -10.58 -38.67 -5.90
C LEU A 368 -11.74 -37.66 -5.93
N LYS A 369 -12.95 -38.14 -5.65
CA LYS A 369 -14.14 -37.31 -5.41
C LYS A 369 -13.87 -36.34 -4.27
N TYR A 370 -13.95 -35.05 -4.57
CA TYR A 370 -13.90 -33.97 -3.59
C TYR A 370 -15.07 -34.11 -2.61
N ALA A 371 -14.76 -34.22 -1.32
CA ALA A 371 -15.75 -34.20 -0.26
C ALA A 371 -16.44 -32.82 -0.20
N ASP A 372 -17.75 -32.85 -0.03
CA ASP A 372 -18.66 -31.72 -0.09
C ASP A 372 -18.20 -30.49 0.71
N GLN A 373 -18.42 -29.31 0.12
CA GLN A 373 -18.24 -27.99 0.71
C GLN A 373 -19.07 -27.87 2.00
N LEU A 374 -18.42 -27.56 3.13
CA LEU A 374 -19.13 -27.17 4.35
C LEU A 374 -19.08 -25.64 4.53
N PRO A 375 -20.21 -24.99 4.85
CA PRO A 375 -20.23 -23.59 5.29
C PRO A 375 -19.48 -23.40 6.62
N VAL A 376 -18.76 -22.28 6.75
CA VAL A 376 -17.89 -21.94 7.90
C VAL A 376 -18.60 -22.02 9.26
N ALA A 377 -19.92 -21.82 9.30
CA ALA A 377 -20.72 -21.90 10.52
C ALA A 377 -20.72 -23.29 11.20
N GLN A 378 -20.36 -24.38 10.50
CA GLN A 378 -20.32 -25.73 11.08
C GLN A 378 -18.93 -26.15 11.60
N ILE A 379 -17.88 -25.34 11.38
CA ILE A 379 -16.54 -25.60 11.93
C ILE A 379 -16.51 -25.33 13.45
N ILE A 380 -17.40 -24.47 13.95
CA ILE A 380 -17.44 -24.01 15.34
C ILE A 380 -18.10 -25.04 16.29
N HIS A 381 -18.80 -26.06 15.76
CA HIS A 381 -19.42 -27.12 16.57
C HIS A 381 -18.69 -28.46 16.56
N GLN A 382 -17.51 -28.55 15.93
CA GLN A 382 -16.70 -29.75 16.04
C GLN A 382 -16.05 -29.81 17.43
N LYS A 383 -16.52 -30.73 18.28
CA LYS A 383 -15.81 -31.10 19.50
C LYS A 383 -14.35 -31.38 19.12
N PRO A 384 -13.36 -30.73 19.76
CA PRO A 384 -11.96 -30.96 19.44
C PRO A 384 -11.67 -32.45 19.60
N LYS A 385 -11.12 -33.09 18.56
CA LYS A 385 -10.54 -34.43 18.70
C LYS A 385 -9.51 -34.35 19.83
N GLN A 386 -9.67 -35.23 20.80
CA GLN A 386 -8.76 -35.37 21.93
C GLN A 386 -7.35 -35.55 21.38
N LYS A 387 -6.51 -34.51 21.47
CA LYS A 387 -5.09 -34.63 21.14
C LYS A 387 -4.49 -35.56 22.18
N ASP A 388 -3.86 -36.63 21.74
CA ASP A 388 -3.00 -37.46 22.58
C ASP A 388 -1.93 -36.55 23.19
N TRP A 389 -2.06 -36.32 24.48
CA TRP A 389 -1.17 -35.46 25.25
C TRP A 389 0.19 -36.14 25.33
N HIS A 390 1.18 -35.57 24.66
CA HIS A 390 2.56 -36.01 24.81
C HIS A 390 3.17 -35.24 26.00
N PRO A 391 3.76 -35.93 26.99
CA PRO A 391 4.37 -35.24 28.11
C PRO A 391 5.48 -34.31 27.62
N PRO A 392 5.57 -33.08 28.14
CA PRO A 392 6.66 -32.19 27.80
C PRO A 392 7.98 -32.83 28.22
N GLY A 393 9.02 -32.71 27.38
CA GLY A 393 10.33 -33.29 27.63
C GLY A 393 10.86 -32.93 29.03
N GLY A 394 11.64 -33.83 29.64
CA GLY A 394 12.04 -33.75 31.06
C GLY A 394 12.67 -32.43 31.52
N PHE A 395 13.17 -31.62 30.59
CA PHE A 395 13.65 -30.27 30.85
C PHE A 395 12.55 -29.31 31.34
N ILE A 396 11.35 -29.38 30.77
CA ILE A 396 10.21 -28.51 31.16
C ILE A 396 9.67 -28.93 32.54
N LEU A 397 9.57 -30.24 32.80
CA LEU A 397 9.18 -30.75 34.13
C LEU A 397 10.21 -30.36 35.21
N GLY A 398 11.50 -30.38 34.89
CA GLY A 398 12.55 -29.91 35.77
C GLY A 398 12.47 -28.42 36.09
N LEU A 399 12.18 -27.58 35.08
CA LEU A 399 12.03 -26.13 35.27
C LEU A 399 10.80 -25.79 36.14
N TRP A 400 9.67 -26.48 35.92
CA TRP A 400 8.48 -26.31 36.75
C TRP A 400 8.70 -26.78 38.20
N ALA A 401 9.38 -27.90 38.42
CA ALA A 401 9.73 -28.36 39.76
C ALA A 401 10.62 -27.37 40.51
N LEU A 402 11.59 -26.76 39.81
CA LEU A 402 12.49 -25.76 40.40
C LEU A 402 11.75 -24.46 40.74
N ILE A 403 10.88 -23.98 39.86
CA ILE A 403 10.03 -22.80 40.11
C ILE A 403 9.13 -23.04 41.33
N ILE A 404 8.50 -24.22 41.40
CA ILE A 404 7.63 -24.60 42.53
C ILE A 404 8.44 -24.70 43.83
N MET A 405 9.63 -25.32 43.81
CA MET A 405 10.49 -25.39 45.00
C MET A 405 10.95 -24.02 45.47
N VAL A 406 11.37 -23.14 44.55
CA VAL A 406 11.76 -21.75 44.88
C VAL A 406 10.55 -21.01 45.44
N PHE A 407 9.37 -21.17 44.86
CA PHE A 407 8.15 -20.54 45.33
C PHE A 407 7.78 -20.99 46.76
N PHE A 408 7.81 -22.30 47.04
CA PHE A 408 7.55 -22.84 48.39
C PHE A 408 8.59 -22.39 49.42
N LYS A 409 9.86 -22.30 49.02
CA LYS A 409 10.94 -21.81 49.88
C LYS A 409 10.80 -20.32 50.20
N THR A 410 10.21 -19.54 49.29
CA THR A 410 10.13 -18.07 49.41
C THR A 410 8.83 -17.60 50.07
N TYR A 411 7.69 -18.23 49.75
CA TYR A 411 6.37 -17.75 50.17
C TYR A 411 5.64 -18.67 51.16
N GLY A 412 6.12 -19.90 51.37
CA GLY A 412 5.53 -20.87 52.29
C GLY A 412 4.09 -21.27 51.95
N ILE A 413 3.55 -22.24 52.69
CA ILE A 413 2.23 -22.86 52.42
C ILE A 413 1.05 -21.86 52.58
N LYS A 414 1.27 -20.69 53.19
CA LYS A 414 0.20 -19.73 53.51
C LYS A 414 -0.50 -19.11 52.31
N HIS A 415 0.10 -19.09 51.12
CA HIS A 415 -0.45 -18.43 49.93
C HIS A 415 -1.06 -19.37 48.88
N MET A 416 -1.17 -20.68 49.15
CA MET A 416 -1.70 -21.64 48.16
C MET A 416 -3.15 -21.40 47.73
N LYS A 417 -3.97 -20.72 48.54
CA LYS A 417 -5.39 -20.46 48.24
C LYS A 417 -5.62 -19.50 47.06
N HIS A 418 -4.59 -18.87 46.53
CA HIS A 418 -4.70 -17.88 45.44
C HIS A 418 -4.16 -18.39 44.09
N ILE A 419 -3.66 -19.63 44.03
CA ILE A 419 -3.00 -20.19 42.84
C ILE A 419 -3.77 -21.37 42.23
N PHE A 420 -4.63 -22.05 43.01
CA PHE A 420 -5.43 -23.18 42.55
C PHE A 420 -6.91 -22.89 42.59
#